data_AF-A0A089IG58-F1
#
_entry.id   AF-A0A089IG58-F1
#
_cell.length_a   1.000
_cell.length_b   1.000
_cell.length_c   1.000
_cell.angle_alpha   90.00
_cell.angle_beta   90.00
_cell.angle_gamma   90.00
#
_symmetry.space_group_name_H-M   'P 1'
#
loop_
_entity.id
_entity.type
_entity.pdbx_description
1 polymer ?
#
loop_
_entity_poly.entity_id
_entity_poly.type
_entity_poly.pdbx_seq_one_letter_code
_entity_poly.pdbx_strand_id
1 'polypeptide(L)'
;MKKEEKKEETKERNEKLAFWEGQRKGTNFMNSKSLPENYDAAKEQNIEFIRLAPDKWAKDSDFLFNDKPDANPDKDFLIGNADKYEGIVEEDFAELKADLDAAEARGPKVVLTVLSLPGDRWRQFNNYKNDDRIWKDFSYHEQAAVFWRDLASRLKDHPAVIGYNLINEPHPETATGFNDFWTQDYSEWYSSVENTPADLNLLYETIVTAIRTVDTKTPIIVNSGLYATPWAFKYLKPIDDENVLYAFHMYEPYELTSQNKKKGLTYEYPGTIKVGEDKTEKVFNKEALKEFLEPVAQWAKENNIPANRIVAEEFGTNRLVKGADQYMADLISIFDDFGWHWAFYAFREDTWDGMDYELGSKPPTWEYWQAIENGEQPPRKVVDSPIWEVLKKGLEGKE
;
A
#
# COMPACT_ATOMS: atom_id res chain seq x y z
N MET A 1 31.73 13.53 44.53
CA MET A 1 32.23 12.56 43.51
C MET A 1 31.84 11.15 43.93
N LYS A 2 30.67 10.67 43.48
CA LYS A 2 30.13 9.28 43.51
C LYS A 2 28.59 9.29 43.46
N LYS A 3 28.00 10.16 42.62
CA LYS A 3 26.55 10.21 42.43
C LYS A 3 26.08 10.69 41.06
N GLU A 4 26.96 10.73 40.06
CA GLU A 4 26.61 11.14 38.68
C GLU A 4 26.97 10.09 37.61
N GLU A 5 27.52 8.94 37.99
CA GLU A 5 27.78 7.84 37.06
C GLU A 5 26.85 6.66 37.37
N LYS A 6 25.70 6.63 36.67
CA LYS A 6 24.91 5.46 36.26
C LYS A 6 23.44 5.85 36.07
N LYS A 7 23.16 6.45 34.93
CA LYS A 7 21.88 6.34 34.22
C LYS A 7 22.08 6.70 32.75
N GLU A 8 23.08 6.09 32.11
CA GLU A 8 22.92 5.74 30.70
C GLU A 8 22.09 4.46 30.71
N GLU A 9 20.76 4.62 30.70
CA GLU A 9 19.91 3.60 30.11
C GLU A 9 20.31 3.52 28.64
N THR A 10 21.08 2.49 28.28
CA THR A 10 21.20 2.06 26.89
C THR A 10 19.77 1.82 26.39
N LYS A 11 19.16 2.82 25.75
CA LYS A 11 17.91 2.65 25.00
C LYS A 11 18.23 1.57 23.96
N GLU A 12 17.74 0.36 24.19
CA GLU A 12 17.90 -0.75 23.26
C GLU A 12 17.48 -0.24 21.87
N ARG A 13 18.43 -0.20 20.93
CA ARG A 13 18.18 0.37 19.60
C ARG A 13 17.09 -0.48 18.96
N ASN A 14 15.95 0.13 18.63
CA ASN A 14 14.90 -0.55 17.89
C ASN A 14 15.41 -0.91 16.48
N GLU A 15 15.83 -2.15 16.28
CA GLU A 15 16.41 -2.62 15.02
C GLU A 15 15.44 -2.51 13.85
N LYS A 16 14.14 -2.72 14.10
CA LYS A 16 13.11 -2.59 13.07
C LYS A 16 12.95 -1.15 12.61
N LEU A 17 12.97 -0.20 13.54
CA LEU A 17 12.99 1.23 13.19
C LEU A 17 14.30 1.64 12.51
N ALA A 18 15.42 1.05 12.95
CA ALA A 18 16.74 1.33 12.37
C ALA A 18 16.81 0.99 10.87
N PHE A 19 16.00 0.05 10.38
CA PHE A 19 15.82 -0.18 8.95
C PHE A 19 15.35 1.09 8.25
N TRP A 20 14.35 1.79 8.78
CA TRP A 20 13.77 2.98 8.16
C TRP A 20 14.60 4.26 8.33
N GLU A 21 15.76 4.23 8.98
CA GLU A 21 16.54 5.46 9.19
C GLU A 21 17.18 6.01 7.90
N GLY A 22 17.45 5.15 6.92
CA GLY A 22 17.85 5.54 5.57
C GLY A 22 16.72 5.29 4.58
N GLN A 23 16.68 6.04 3.47
CA GLN A 23 15.68 5.83 2.41
C GLN A 23 15.66 4.36 1.99
N ARG A 24 14.45 3.81 1.80
CA ARG A 24 14.20 2.41 1.46
C ARG A 24 13.36 2.33 0.21
N LYS A 25 13.70 1.36 -0.63
CA LYS A 25 13.13 1.21 -1.97
C LYS A 25 12.57 -0.20 -2.10
N GLY A 26 11.28 -0.28 -2.38
CA GLY A 26 10.51 -1.51 -2.29
C GLY A 26 9.56 -1.73 -3.46
N THR A 27 8.71 -2.73 -3.30
CA THR A 27 7.60 -3.01 -4.21
C THR A 27 6.41 -3.61 -3.46
N ASN A 28 5.28 -3.69 -4.12
CA ASN A 28 4.09 -4.36 -3.62
C ASN A 28 4.01 -5.79 -4.16
N PHE A 29 3.72 -6.75 -3.28
CA PHE A 29 3.28 -8.11 -3.62
C PHE A 29 1.79 -8.20 -3.29
N MET A 30 0.97 -8.01 -4.31
CA MET A 30 -0.49 -8.16 -4.26
C MET A 30 -0.94 -9.31 -5.14
N ASN A 31 -0.20 -10.41 -5.12
CA ASN A 31 -0.54 -11.59 -5.91
C ASN A 31 -1.79 -12.30 -5.35
N SER A 32 -2.52 -12.97 -6.22
CA SER A 32 -3.67 -13.82 -5.90
C SER A 32 -3.36 -15.03 -4.99
N LYS A 33 -2.08 -15.34 -4.78
CA LYS A 33 -1.58 -16.43 -3.93
C LYS A 33 -0.19 -16.10 -3.40
N SER A 34 0.25 -16.82 -2.37
CA SER A 34 1.65 -16.81 -1.91
C SER A 34 2.57 -17.31 -3.03
N LEU A 35 3.62 -16.53 -3.34
CA LEU A 35 4.62 -16.82 -4.39
C LEU A 35 6.05 -16.62 -3.87
N PRO A 36 6.53 -17.47 -2.94
CA PRO A 36 7.79 -17.20 -2.26
C PRO A 36 9.03 -17.23 -3.16
N GLU A 37 8.94 -17.85 -4.34
CA GLU A 37 9.97 -17.80 -5.37
C GLU A 37 10.24 -16.37 -5.88
N ASN A 38 9.28 -15.45 -5.76
CA ASN A 38 9.47 -14.07 -6.20
C ASN A 38 10.42 -13.28 -5.28
N TYR A 39 10.65 -13.72 -4.04
CA TYR A 39 11.60 -13.05 -3.14
C TYR A 39 13.05 -13.16 -3.64
N ASP A 40 13.43 -14.27 -4.26
CA ASP A 40 14.76 -14.44 -4.86
C ASP A 40 14.93 -13.45 -6.02
N ALA A 41 13.94 -13.39 -6.91
CA ALA A 41 13.93 -12.46 -8.02
C ALA A 41 13.91 -10.99 -7.55
N ALA A 42 13.15 -10.66 -6.50
CA ALA A 42 13.11 -9.31 -5.97
C ALA A 42 14.47 -8.87 -5.41
N LYS A 43 15.16 -9.77 -4.69
CA LYS A 43 16.50 -9.52 -4.17
C LYS A 43 17.52 -9.28 -5.27
N GLU A 44 17.47 -10.04 -6.37
CA GLU A 44 18.34 -9.84 -7.53
C GLU A 44 18.18 -8.43 -8.15
N GLN A 45 17.05 -7.76 -7.91
CA GLN A 45 16.76 -6.40 -8.38
C GLN A 45 17.01 -5.33 -7.32
N ASN A 46 17.68 -5.66 -6.21
CA ASN A 46 17.93 -4.76 -5.08
C ASN A 46 16.66 -4.21 -4.40
N ILE A 47 15.55 -4.96 -4.45
CA ILE A 47 14.34 -4.59 -3.71
C ILE A 47 14.57 -4.87 -2.22
N GLU A 48 14.54 -3.82 -1.40
CA GLU A 48 14.90 -3.88 0.02
C GLU A 48 13.73 -4.34 0.90
N PHE A 49 12.51 -3.97 0.52
CA PHE A 49 11.29 -4.39 1.21
C PHE A 49 10.14 -4.68 0.25
N ILE A 50 9.27 -5.58 0.69
CA ILE A 50 8.04 -5.99 0.04
C ILE A 50 6.87 -5.54 0.91
N ARG A 51 5.93 -4.78 0.36
CA ARG A 51 4.61 -4.55 0.97
C ARG A 51 3.70 -5.70 0.53
N LEU A 52 3.42 -6.61 1.46
CA LEU A 52 2.69 -7.86 1.21
C LEU A 52 1.22 -7.71 1.63
N ALA A 53 0.30 -7.99 0.71
CA ALA A 53 -1.14 -7.97 0.95
C ALA A 53 -1.74 -9.38 0.77
N PRO A 54 -1.78 -10.20 1.84
CA PRO A 54 -2.18 -11.61 1.73
C PRO A 54 -3.71 -11.79 1.61
N ASP A 55 -4.50 -10.73 1.79
CA ASP A 55 -5.97 -10.77 1.65
C ASP A 55 -6.42 -11.43 0.35
N LYS A 56 -5.70 -11.18 -0.75
CA LYS A 56 -6.02 -11.72 -2.07
C LYS A 56 -5.98 -13.24 -2.14
N TRP A 57 -5.33 -13.91 -1.19
CA TRP A 57 -5.23 -15.38 -1.11
C TRP A 57 -6.52 -16.03 -0.61
N ALA A 58 -7.50 -15.24 -0.15
CA ALA A 58 -8.77 -15.76 0.37
C ALA A 58 -9.59 -16.53 -0.67
N LYS A 59 -9.44 -16.20 -1.96
CA LYS A 59 -10.36 -16.62 -3.03
C LYS A 59 -9.69 -17.52 -4.05
N ASP A 60 -10.49 -18.43 -4.60
CA ASP A 60 -10.03 -19.36 -5.63
C ASP A 60 -9.67 -18.63 -6.94
N SER A 61 -8.68 -19.17 -7.65
CA SER A 61 -8.26 -18.71 -8.98
C SER A 61 -9.44 -18.56 -9.96
N ASP A 62 -10.42 -19.47 -9.88
CA ASP A 62 -11.59 -19.44 -10.75
C ASP A 62 -12.46 -18.19 -10.54
N PHE A 63 -12.56 -17.70 -9.31
CA PHE A 63 -13.27 -16.46 -9.00
C PHE A 63 -12.51 -15.23 -9.54
N LEU A 64 -11.18 -15.24 -9.39
CA LEU A 64 -10.33 -14.10 -9.76
C LEU A 64 -10.11 -13.95 -11.27
N PHE A 65 -10.04 -15.07 -12.01
CA PHE A 65 -9.60 -15.05 -13.41
C PHE A 65 -10.66 -15.51 -14.42
N ASN A 66 -11.70 -16.25 -13.98
CA ASN A 66 -12.65 -16.92 -14.89
C ASN A 66 -14.11 -16.47 -14.72
N ASP A 67 -14.35 -15.32 -14.06
CA ASP A 67 -15.68 -14.76 -13.77
C ASP A 67 -16.66 -15.77 -13.13
N LYS A 68 -16.15 -16.77 -12.39
CA LYS A 68 -17.00 -17.73 -11.67
C LYS A 68 -17.47 -17.15 -10.34
N PRO A 69 -18.66 -17.51 -9.84
CA PRO A 69 -19.11 -17.10 -8.51
C PRO A 69 -18.14 -17.57 -7.42
N ASP A 70 -17.96 -16.75 -6.40
CA ASP A 70 -17.22 -17.13 -5.21
C ASP A 70 -17.94 -18.26 -4.46
N ALA A 71 -17.25 -19.37 -4.22
CA ALA A 71 -17.79 -20.49 -3.47
C ALA A 71 -17.89 -20.20 -1.96
N ASN A 72 -17.08 -19.25 -1.45
CA ASN A 72 -16.99 -18.89 -0.04
C ASN A 72 -17.03 -17.35 0.13
N PRO A 73 -18.17 -16.70 -0.18
CA PRO A 73 -18.29 -15.23 -0.17
C PRO A 73 -17.93 -14.58 1.17
N ASP A 74 -18.19 -15.29 2.27
CA ASP A 74 -17.97 -14.79 3.63
C ASP A 74 -16.57 -15.09 4.18
N LYS A 75 -15.71 -15.78 3.40
CA LYS A 75 -14.31 -16.08 3.80
C LYS A 75 -13.41 -14.89 3.47
N ASP A 76 -12.81 -14.32 4.49
CA ASP A 76 -11.81 -13.26 4.41
C ASP A 76 -10.49 -13.74 5.06
N PHE A 77 -9.35 -13.61 4.37
CA PHE A 77 -8.07 -14.16 4.82
C PHE A 77 -7.65 -13.59 6.18
N LEU A 78 -7.16 -14.43 7.08
CA LEU A 78 -6.81 -14.14 8.49
C LEU A 78 -7.99 -13.76 9.39
N ILE A 79 -8.80 -12.76 8.99
CA ILE A 79 -9.91 -12.25 9.82
C ILE A 79 -11.10 -13.23 9.89
N GLY A 80 -11.13 -14.22 8.99
CA GLY A 80 -12.17 -15.25 8.88
C GLY A 80 -13.43 -14.71 8.22
N ASN A 81 -14.05 -13.69 8.82
CA ASN A 81 -15.22 -13.01 8.29
C ASN A 81 -15.25 -11.53 8.74
N ALA A 82 -15.30 -10.61 7.77
CA ALA A 82 -15.37 -9.18 8.01
C ALA A 82 -16.64 -8.72 8.76
N ASP A 83 -17.71 -9.52 8.78
CA ASP A 83 -18.95 -9.18 9.50
C ASP A 83 -18.77 -9.19 11.01
N LYS A 84 -17.91 -10.09 11.51
CA LYS A 84 -17.61 -10.26 12.93
C LYS A 84 -16.29 -10.99 13.12
N TYR A 85 -15.34 -10.33 13.76
CA TYR A 85 -14.07 -10.95 14.12
C TYR A 85 -14.24 -11.92 15.30
N GLU A 86 -13.84 -13.18 15.11
CA GLU A 86 -13.90 -14.23 16.14
C GLU A 86 -12.52 -14.82 16.50
N GLY A 87 -11.46 -14.35 15.85
CA GLY A 87 -10.09 -14.82 16.02
C GLY A 87 -9.38 -15.02 14.68
N ILE A 88 -8.05 -15.12 14.71
CA ILE A 88 -7.26 -15.42 13.52
C ILE A 88 -7.54 -16.83 13.05
N VAL A 89 -7.82 -17.00 11.75
CA VAL A 89 -7.89 -18.33 11.11
C VAL A 89 -6.49 -18.96 11.12
N GLU A 90 -6.33 -20.08 11.81
CA GLU A 90 -5.00 -20.68 12.06
C GLU A 90 -4.35 -21.21 10.79
N GLU A 91 -5.13 -21.73 9.84
CA GLU A 91 -4.63 -22.18 8.54
C GLU A 91 -4.07 -21.02 7.71
N ASP A 92 -4.80 -19.90 7.64
CA ASP A 92 -4.36 -18.68 6.94
C ASP A 92 -3.11 -18.10 7.60
N PHE A 93 -3.04 -18.11 8.95
CA PHE A 93 -1.84 -17.67 9.66
C PHE A 93 -0.64 -18.59 9.40
N ALA A 94 -0.84 -19.90 9.32
CA ALA A 94 0.22 -20.84 8.97
C ALA A 94 0.76 -20.59 7.56
N GLU A 95 -0.12 -20.27 6.60
CA GLU A 95 0.26 -19.88 5.24
C GLU A 95 1.05 -18.57 5.22
N LEU A 96 0.56 -17.51 5.88
CA LEU A 96 1.28 -16.25 6.02
C LEU A 96 2.66 -16.46 6.67
N LYS A 97 2.73 -17.24 7.75
CA LYS A 97 4.00 -17.51 8.42
C LYS A 97 4.98 -18.24 7.50
N ALA A 98 4.52 -19.21 6.71
CA ALA A 98 5.37 -19.92 5.77
C ALA A 98 5.93 -18.99 4.68
N ASP A 99 5.12 -18.05 4.18
CA ASP A 99 5.56 -17.02 3.23
C ASP A 99 6.59 -16.07 3.86
N LEU A 100 6.36 -15.62 5.09
CA LEU A 100 7.30 -14.77 5.84
C LEU A 100 8.62 -15.49 6.16
N ASP A 101 8.57 -16.77 6.54
CA ASP A 101 9.77 -17.61 6.74
C ASP A 101 10.57 -17.70 5.44
N ALA A 102 9.88 -17.82 4.31
CA ALA A 102 10.49 -17.85 2.98
C ALA A 102 11.08 -16.50 2.55
N ALA A 103 10.48 -15.37 2.95
CA ALA A 103 11.03 -14.04 2.77
C ALA A 103 12.32 -13.86 3.57
N GLU A 104 12.33 -14.24 4.86
CA GLU A 104 13.53 -14.15 5.71
C GLU A 104 14.68 -14.98 5.13
N ALA A 105 14.40 -16.20 4.66
CA ALA A 105 15.41 -17.08 4.07
C ALA A 105 16.06 -16.48 2.82
N ARG A 106 15.37 -15.55 2.14
CA ARG A 106 15.80 -15.00 0.85
C ARG A 106 16.36 -13.59 0.97
N GLY A 107 15.87 -12.77 1.90
CA GLY A 107 16.50 -11.51 2.28
C GLY A 107 15.59 -10.28 2.33
N PRO A 108 14.65 -10.06 1.39
CA PRO A 108 13.78 -8.90 1.43
C PRO A 108 12.98 -8.83 2.74
N LYS A 109 12.87 -7.62 3.31
CA LYS A 109 12.02 -7.38 4.48
C LYS A 109 10.57 -7.21 4.07
N VAL A 110 9.64 -7.44 4.99
CA VAL A 110 8.21 -7.41 4.72
C VAL A 110 7.53 -6.34 5.56
N VAL A 111 6.82 -5.46 4.88
CA VAL A 111 5.74 -4.66 5.45
C VAL A 111 4.45 -5.44 5.21
N LEU A 112 3.78 -5.87 6.27
CA LEU A 112 2.48 -6.52 6.12
C LEU A 112 1.40 -5.45 6.03
N THR A 113 0.61 -5.46 4.96
CA THR A 113 -0.61 -4.66 4.84
C THR A 113 -1.84 -5.56 4.82
N VAL A 114 -3.02 -4.99 5.06
CA VAL A 114 -4.31 -5.66 4.88
C VAL A 114 -5.20 -4.86 3.93
N LEU A 115 -5.95 -5.55 3.09
CA LEU A 115 -6.97 -4.96 2.22
C LEU A 115 -8.35 -4.94 2.88
N SER A 116 -8.54 -5.74 3.93
CA SER A 116 -9.78 -5.82 4.70
C SER A 116 -9.55 -5.67 6.19
N LEU A 117 -10.52 -5.06 6.85
CA LEU A 117 -10.71 -5.09 8.30
C LEU A 117 -12.12 -5.58 8.63
N PRO A 118 -12.41 -5.95 9.89
CA PRO A 118 -13.78 -6.14 10.33
C PRO A 118 -14.62 -4.89 10.02
N GLY A 119 -15.70 -5.05 9.26
CA GLY A 119 -16.56 -3.97 8.78
C GLY A 119 -16.04 -3.18 7.57
N ASP A 120 -14.97 -3.66 6.94
CA ASP A 120 -14.35 -3.10 5.72
C ASP A 120 -13.82 -4.23 4.83
N ARG A 121 -14.72 -5.08 4.29
CA ARG A 121 -14.35 -6.11 3.32
C ARG A 121 -13.87 -5.47 2.01
N TRP A 122 -12.71 -5.91 1.53
CA TRP A 122 -12.16 -5.47 0.24
C TRP A 122 -13.21 -5.56 -0.87
N ARG A 123 -13.44 -4.44 -1.56
CA ARG A 123 -14.54 -4.25 -2.51
C ARG A 123 -14.64 -5.36 -3.57
N GLN A 124 -13.50 -5.84 -4.07
CA GLN A 124 -13.40 -6.89 -5.08
C GLN A 124 -14.01 -8.21 -4.57
N PHE A 125 -13.92 -8.47 -3.26
CA PHE A 125 -14.52 -9.62 -2.59
C PHE A 125 -15.91 -9.34 -2.02
N ASN A 126 -16.38 -8.09 -2.16
CA ASN A 126 -17.70 -7.65 -1.74
C ASN A 126 -18.58 -7.25 -2.93
N ASN A 127 -18.57 -8.05 -4.01
CA ASN A 127 -19.38 -7.81 -5.22
C ASN A 127 -19.18 -6.41 -5.83
N TYR A 128 -17.95 -5.89 -5.79
CA TYR A 128 -17.61 -4.56 -6.23
C TYR A 128 -18.39 -3.43 -5.54
N LYS A 129 -18.74 -3.62 -4.25
CA LYS A 129 -19.34 -2.60 -3.37
C LYS A 129 -18.41 -2.30 -2.18
N ASN A 130 -18.36 -1.04 -1.76
CA ASN A 130 -17.64 -0.66 -0.54
C ASN A 130 -18.37 -1.24 0.67
N ASP A 131 -17.60 -1.72 1.65
CA ASP A 131 -18.10 -2.09 2.97
C ASP A 131 -17.77 -0.97 3.95
N ASP A 132 -18.68 -0.02 4.10
CA ASP A 132 -18.40 1.18 4.88
C ASP A 132 -18.82 1.06 6.36
N ARG A 133 -18.97 -0.16 6.89
CA ARG A 133 -19.50 -0.35 8.25
C ARG A 133 -18.52 0.14 9.31
N ILE A 134 -17.22 0.01 9.06
CA ILE A 134 -16.17 0.55 9.94
C ILE A 134 -16.33 2.07 10.12
N TRP A 135 -16.72 2.79 9.06
CA TRP A 135 -16.95 4.24 9.05
C TRP A 135 -18.30 4.66 9.67
N LYS A 136 -19.11 3.71 10.15
CA LYS A 136 -20.48 3.95 10.65
C LYS A 136 -20.70 3.48 12.08
N ASP A 137 -19.84 2.60 12.61
CA ASP A 137 -19.98 2.04 13.95
C ASP A 137 -18.62 1.75 14.59
N PHE A 138 -18.37 2.37 15.75
CA PHE A 138 -17.14 2.18 16.53
C PHE A 138 -16.91 0.72 16.97
N SER A 139 -17.94 -0.12 17.00
CA SER A 139 -17.76 -1.55 17.30
C SER A 139 -16.83 -2.25 16.31
N TYR A 140 -16.71 -1.75 15.08
CA TYR A 140 -15.76 -2.25 14.09
C TYR A 140 -14.34 -1.71 14.28
N HIS A 141 -14.17 -0.51 14.86
CA HIS A 141 -12.84 -0.03 15.29
C HIS A 141 -12.28 -0.94 16.39
N GLU A 142 -13.13 -1.31 17.36
CA GLU A 142 -12.76 -2.23 18.44
C GLU A 142 -12.36 -3.61 17.89
N GLN A 143 -13.12 -4.15 16.94
CA GLN A 143 -12.81 -5.43 16.31
C GLN A 143 -11.52 -5.38 15.49
N ALA A 144 -11.31 -4.33 14.69
CA ALA A 144 -10.06 -4.12 13.95
C ALA A 144 -8.86 -4.02 14.89
N ALA A 145 -9.00 -3.35 16.03
CA ALA A 145 -7.95 -3.24 17.04
C ALA A 145 -7.65 -4.58 17.72
N VAL A 146 -8.69 -5.41 17.99
CA VAL A 146 -8.52 -6.77 18.52
C VAL A 146 -7.80 -7.67 17.50
N PHE A 147 -8.20 -7.62 16.23
CA PHE A 147 -7.52 -8.33 15.14
C PHE A 147 -6.04 -7.96 15.04
N TRP A 148 -5.73 -6.66 14.95
CA TRP A 148 -4.35 -6.20 14.83
C TRP A 148 -3.50 -6.51 16.06
N ARG A 149 -4.06 -6.42 17.27
CA ARG A 149 -3.36 -6.86 18.49
C ARG A 149 -3.03 -8.35 18.42
N ASP A 150 -3.99 -9.18 18.04
CA ASP A 150 -3.79 -10.63 17.99
C ASP A 150 -2.74 -10.99 16.92
N LEU A 151 -2.76 -10.33 15.76
CA LEU A 151 -1.79 -10.54 14.68
C LEU A 151 -0.40 -10.04 15.06
N ALA A 152 -0.28 -8.82 15.59
CA ALA A 152 0.98 -8.25 16.04
C ALA A 152 1.61 -9.08 17.17
N SER A 153 0.81 -9.64 18.08
CA SER A 153 1.32 -10.51 19.15
C SER A 153 2.08 -11.73 18.63
N ARG A 154 1.69 -12.23 17.45
CA ARG A 154 2.29 -13.40 16.78
C ARG A 154 3.45 -13.02 15.86
N LEU A 155 3.43 -11.82 15.27
CA LEU A 155 4.40 -11.37 14.27
C LEU A 155 5.55 -10.52 14.81
N LYS A 156 5.43 -9.95 16.01
CA LYS A 156 6.40 -9.00 16.57
C LYS A 156 7.85 -9.50 16.57
N ASP A 157 8.06 -10.80 16.77
CA ASP A 157 9.38 -11.42 16.83
C ASP A 157 9.81 -12.03 15.48
N HIS A 158 8.97 -11.95 14.44
CA HIS A 158 9.29 -12.47 13.13
C HIS A 158 10.34 -11.59 12.43
N PRO A 159 11.51 -12.11 12.05
CA PRO A 159 12.65 -11.31 11.57
C PRO A 159 12.44 -10.69 10.19
N ALA A 160 11.60 -11.29 9.33
CA ALA A 160 11.23 -10.66 8.06
C ALA A 160 10.38 -9.39 8.25
N VAL A 161 9.59 -9.30 9.32
CA VAL A 161 8.57 -8.26 9.46
C VAL A 161 9.18 -6.97 9.99
N ILE A 162 9.11 -5.91 9.18
CA ILE A 162 9.71 -4.59 9.44
C ILE A 162 8.69 -3.47 9.58
N GLY A 163 7.40 -3.76 9.37
CA GLY A 163 6.32 -2.82 9.61
C GLY A 163 4.94 -3.45 9.43
N TYR A 164 3.94 -2.84 10.07
CA TYR A 164 2.51 -3.12 9.88
C TYR A 164 1.86 -1.93 9.21
N ASN A 165 1.35 -2.07 8.00
CA ASN A 165 0.51 -1.07 7.38
C ASN A 165 -0.96 -1.41 7.69
N LEU A 166 -1.65 -0.53 8.43
CA LEU A 166 -2.87 -0.91 9.15
C LEU A 166 -4.07 -1.23 8.27
N ILE A 167 -4.18 -0.57 7.12
CA ILE A 167 -5.23 -0.76 6.11
C ILE A 167 -4.77 -0.07 4.83
N ASN A 168 -4.94 -0.76 3.70
CA ASN A 168 -4.72 -0.23 2.37
C ASN A 168 -5.88 0.69 1.95
N GLU A 169 -5.57 1.91 1.52
CA GLU A 169 -6.54 2.82 0.89
C GLU A 169 -7.82 3.07 1.70
N PRO A 170 -7.74 3.47 2.99
CA PRO A 170 -8.94 3.85 3.73
C PRO A 170 -9.64 5.02 3.02
N HIS A 171 -10.97 5.01 3.03
CA HIS A 171 -11.79 5.96 2.27
C HIS A 171 -13.09 6.37 2.98
N PRO A 172 -13.05 6.79 4.26
CA PRO A 172 -14.23 7.30 4.99
C PRO A 172 -14.92 8.47 4.27
N GLU A 173 -14.20 9.20 3.43
CA GLU A 173 -14.69 10.25 2.56
C GLU A 173 -15.84 9.74 1.67
N THR A 174 -15.61 8.65 0.93
CA THR A 174 -16.63 8.13 0.01
C THR A 174 -17.83 7.55 0.76
N ALA A 175 -17.61 6.97 1.94
CA ALA A 175 -18.66 6.48 2.82
C ALA A 175 -19.63 7.58 3.30
N THR A 176 -19.18 8.83 3.28
CA THR A 176 -19.92 10.02 3.71
C THR A 176 -20.30 10.96 2.54
N GLY A 177 -20.04 10.53 1.29
CA GLY A 177 -20.44 11.24 0.07
C GLY A 177 -19.39 12.16 -0.53
N PHE A 178 -18.16 12.18 0.00
CA PHE A 178 -17.03 12.90 -0.57
C PHE A 178 -16.33 12.01 -1.60
N ASN A 179 -16.47 12.33 -2.88
CA ASN A 179 -15.99 11.49 -3.99
C ASN A 179 -14.97 12.17 -4.91
N ASP A 180 -14.81 13.50 -4.81
CA ASP A 180 -13.96 14.25 -5.72
C ASP A 180 -13.14 15.31 -4.98
N PHE A 181 -11.87 15.00 -4.74
CA PHE A 181 -10.94 15.93 -4.11
C PHE A 181 -10.56 17.13 -5.00
N TRP A 182 -10.89 17.11 -6.30
CA TRP A 182 -10.64 18.25 -7.19
C TRP A 182 -11.59 19.42 -6.93
N THR A 183 -12.77 19.13 -6.41
CA THR A 183 -13.87 20.10 -6.23
C THR A 183 -14.27 20.30 -4.77
N GLN A 184 -13.91 19.38 -3.87
CA GLN A 184 -14.31 19.39 -2.46
C GLN A 184 -13.16 19.73 -1.51
N ASP A 185 -13.48 20.25 -0.32
CA ASP A 185 -12.50 20.66 0.70
C ASP A 185 -12.39 19.63 1.83
N TYR A 186 -11.21 19.03 1.99
CA TYR A 186 -10.93 18.05 3.04
C TYR A 186 -11.09 18.58 4.46
N SER A 187 -10.77 19.85 4.69
CA SER A 187 -10.83 20.47 6.02
C SER A 187 -12.28 20.68 6.44
N GLU A 188 -13.11 21.13 5.50
CA GLU A 188 -14.57 21.25 5.69
C GLU A 188 -15.19 19.87 5.92
N TRP A 189 -14.86 18.89 5.09
CA TRP A 189 -15.32 17.52 5.25
C TRP A 189 -14.93 16.94 6.61
N TYR A 190 -13.65 17.00 6.98
CA TYR A 190 -13.17 16.43 8.24
C TYR A 190 -13.84 17.08 9.45
N SER A 191 -14.04 18.40 9.43
CA SER A 191 -14.74 19.12 10.51
C SER A 191 -16.18 18.61 10.73
N SER A 192 -16.80 18.00 9.72
CA SER A 192 -18.15 17.42 9.82
C SER A 192 -18.17 15.99 10.38
N VAL A 193 -17.05 15.27 10.32
CA VAL A 193 -16.94 13.86 10.75
C VAL A 193 -16.01 13.66 11.95
N GLU A 194 -15.32 14.69 12.42
CA GLU A 194 -14.42 14.62 13.57
C GLU A 194 -15.16 14.06 14.81
N ASN A 195 -14.53 13.11 15.50
CA ASN A 195 -15.12 12.37 16.62
C ASN A 195 -16.32 11.47 16.30
N THR A 196 -16.54 11.13 15.02
CA THR A 196 -17.52 10.11 14.60
C THR A 196 -16.79 8.84 14.16
N PRO A 197 -17.50 7.72 13.88
CA PRO A 197 -16.85 6.53 13.31
C PRO A 197 -16.12 6.77 11.98
N ALA A 198 -16.48 7.80 11.21
CA ALA A 198 -15.78 8.16 9.97
C ALA A 198 -14.45 8.92 10.22
N ASP A 199 -14.10 9.21 11.47
CA ASP A 199 -12.82 9.83 11.83
C ASP A 199 -11.68 8.81 11.73
N LEU A 200 -10.93 8.85 10.62
CA LEU A 200 -9.79 7.97 10.38
C LEU A 200 -8.74 8.04 11.50
N ASN A 201 -8.55 9.23 12.11
CA ASN A 201 -7.57 9.39 13.18
C ASN A 201 -7.97 8.58 14.44
N LEU A 202 -9.28 8.48 14.74
CA LEU A 202 -9.76 7.65 15.86
C LEU A 202 -9.61 6.16 15.59
N LEU A 203 -9.80 5.71 14.34
CA LEU A 203 -9.52 4.32 13.98
C LEU A 203 -8.04 3.99 14.24
N TYR A 204 -7.13 4.85 13.76
CA TYR A 204 -5.70 4.66 13.96
C TYR A 204 -5.29 4.72 15.43
N GLU A 205 -5.76 5.68 16.20
CA GLU A 205 -5.50 5.75 17.64
C GLU A 205 -5.92 4.44 18.34
N THR A 206 -7.10 3.92 18.00
CA THR A 206 -7.65 2.69 18.58
C THR A 206 -6.77 1.47 18.25
N ILE A 207 -6.40 1.29 16.98
CA ILE A 207 -5.59 0.16 16.53
C ILE A 207 -4.15 0.26 17.08
N VAL A 208 -3.51 1.43 16.97
CA VAL A 208 -2.14 1.64 17.46
C VAL A 208 -2.06 1.38 18.96
N THR A 209 -2.99 1.90 19.74
CA THR A 209 -3.06 1.66 21.19
C THR A 209 -3.14 0.17 21.49
N ALA A 210 -3.98 -0.57 20.77
CA ALA A 210 -4.11 -2.01 20.96
C ALA A 210 -2.83 -2.79 20.58
N ILE A 211 -2.20 -2.49 19.44
CA ILE A 211 -0.92 -3.10 19.03
C ILE A 211 0.16 -2.85 20.08
N ARG A 212 0.27 -1.62 20.61
CA ARG A 212 1.29 -1.27 21.60
C ARG A 212 1.15 -1.97 22.95
N THR A 213 0.01 -2.62 23.22
CA THR A 213 -0.12 -3.51 24.40
C THR A 213 0.69 -4.81 24.27
N VAL A 214 1.05 -5.23 23.05
CA VAL A 214 1.73 -6.51 22.78
C VAL A 214 3.04 -6.38 22.01
N ASP A 215 3.22 -5.30 21.24
CA ASP A 215 4.38 -5.02 20.40
C ASP A 215 4.75 -3.53 20.46
N THR A 216 5.77 -3.19 21.25
CA THR A 216 6.23 -1.81 21.44
C THR A 216 7.30 -1.36 20.45
N LYS A 217 7.72 -2.22 19.50
CA LYS A 217 8.91 -1.99 18.67
C LYS A 217 8.60 -1.98 17.17
N THR A 218 7.71 -2.83 16.67
CA THR A 218 7.50 -2.90 15.21
C THR A 218 6.90 -1.58 14.68
N PRO A 219 7.49 -0.99 13.62
CA PRO A 219 6.94 0.20 12.99
C PRO A 219 5.50 0.00 12.53
N ILE A 220 4.69 1.05 12.66
CA ILE A 220 3.31 1.08 12.16
C ILE A 220 3.24 2.11 11.05
N ILE A 221 2.67 1.75 9.91
CA ILE A 221 2.49 2.61 8.74
C ILE A 221 1.00 2.91 8.60
N VAL A 222 0.64 4.18 8.58
CA VAL A 222 -0.75 4.65 8.40
C VAL A 222 -0.91 5.37 7.07
N ASN A 223 -1.97 5.06 6.34
CA ASN A 223 -2.29 5.73 5.09
C ASN A 223 -3.04 7.04 5.36
N SER A 224 -2.98 8.00 4.43
CA SER A 224 -4.01 9.03 4.37
C SER A 224 -5.36 8.44 3.89
N GLY A 225 -6.45 9.20 4.01
CA GLY A 225 -7.74 8.77 3.46
C GLY A 225 -7.90 8.97 1.97
N LEU A 226 -9.15 8.84 1.51
CA LEU A 226 -9.59 8.83 0.11
C LEU A 226 -8.63 8.05 -0.78
N TYR A 227 -8.49 6.77 -0.49
CA TYR A 227 -7.60 5.86 -1.19
C TYR A 227 -6.13 6.29 -1.10
N ALA A 228 -5.70 6.67 0.12
CA ALA A 228 -4.34 7.07 0.42
C ALA A 228 -3.80 8.25 -0.42
N THR A 229 -4.67 9.15 -0.89
CA THR A 229 -4.22 10.29 -1.69
C THR A 229 -3.37 11.28 -0.87
N PRO A 230 -2.33 11.91 -1.46
CA PRO A 230 -1.53 12.97 -0.84
C PRO A 230 -2.37 14.10 -0.23
N TRP A 231 -3.54 14.40 -0.81
CA TRP A 231 -4.36 15.53 -0.37
C TRP A 231 -5.08 15.29 0.96
N ALA A 232 -5.34 14.04 1.32
CA ALA A 232 -5.97 13.67 2.58
C ALA A 232 -5.01 13.85 3.80
N PHE A 233 -3.72 14.13 3.58
CA PHE A 233 -2.81 14.57 4.65
C PHE A 233 -3.31 15.85 5.35
N LYS A 234 -4.13 16.67 4.68
CA LYS A 234 -4.70 17.90 5.24
C LYS A 234 -5.45 17.72 6.55
N TYR A 235 -6.02 16.54 6.82
CA TYR A 235 -6.75 16.27 8.06
C TYR A 235 -6.11 15.18 8.93
N LEU A 236 -5.05 14.52 8.44
CA LEU A 236 -4.36 13.48 9.20
C LEU A 236 -3.65 14.12 10.40
N LYS A 237 -3.74 13.49 11.57
CA LYS A 237 -3.10 13.96 12.81
C LYS A 237 -1.85 13.13 13.07
N PRO A 238 -0.73 13.74 13.52
CA PRO A 238 0.42 12.97 13.97
C PRO A 238 0.03 12.11 15.18
N ILE A 239 0.62 10.92 15.26
CA ILE A 239 0.42 9.95 16.32
C ILE A 239 1.64 10.05 17.24
N ASP A 240 1.42 10.13 18.55
CA ASP A 240 2.50 10.22 19.55
C ASP A 240 3.19 8.86 19.75
N ASP A 241 3.90 8.41 18.72
CA ASP A 241 4.70 7.18 18.70
C ASP A 241 5.87 7.35 17.71
N GLU A 242 7.10 7.23 18.23
CA GLU A 242 8.33 7.40 17.45
C GLU A 242 8.52 6.36 16.33
N ASN A 243 7.77 5.26 16.37
CA ASN A 243 7.82 4.16 15.41
C ASN A 243 6.70 4.24 14.34
N VAL A 244 5.99 5.36 14.22
CA VAL A 244 4.96 5.54 13.20
C VAL A 244 5.53 6.18 11.94
N LEU A 245 5.17 5.61 10.79
CA LEU A 245 5.40 6.15 9.45
C LEU A 245 4.05 6.49 8.81
N TYR A 246 4.06 7.46 7.91
CA TYR A 246 2.89 7.95 7.18
C TYR A 246 3.05 7.65 5.71
N ALA A 247 1.98 7.19 5.07
CA ALA A 247 2.03 6.74 3.70
C ALA A 247 0.91 7.32 2.84
N PHE A 248 1.22 7.42 1.55
CA PHE A 248 0.29 7.81 0.50
C PHE A 248 0.51 6.95 -0.75
N HIS A 249 -0.50 6.92 -1.61
CA HIS A 249 -0.48 6.32 -2.94
C HIS A 249 -0.42 7.41 -4.01
N MET A 250 0.25 7.14 -5.12
CA MET A 250 0.37 8.09 -6.23
C MET A 250 0.02 7.44 -7.57
N TYR A 251 -1.23 7.66 -7.99
CA TYR A 251 -1.76 7.26 -9.28
C TYR A 251 -2.36 8.43 -10.07
N GLU A 252 -2.11 9.68 -9.65
CA GLU A 252 -2.70 10.84 -10.33
C GLU A 252 -1.86 11.28 -11.54
N PRO A 253 -2.49 11.61 -12.68
CA PRO A 253 -3.94 11.60 -12.90
C PRO A 253 -4.49 10.18 -13.12
N TYR A 254 -5.55 9.80 -12.39
CA TYR A 254 -6.11 8.43 -12.45
C TYR A 254 -6.56 8.03 -13.87
N GLU A 255 -7.11 8.98 -14.65
CA GLU A 255 -7.51 8.74 -16.04
C GLU A 255 -6.34 8.37 -16.95
N LEU A 256 -5.11 8.79 -16.60
CA LEU A 256 -3.90 8.41 -17.31
C LEU A 256 -3.36 7.08 -16.80
N THR A 257 -3.16 6.93 -15.50
CA THR A 257 -2.45 5.78 -14.90
C THR A 257 -3.27 4.49 -15.01
N SER A 258 -4.59 4.59 -14.92
CA SER A 258 -5.52 3.44 -14.99
C SER A 258 -6.19 3.31 -16.35
N GLN A 259 -5.56 3.84 -17.41
CA GLN A 259 -6.10 3.77 -18.76
C GLN A 259 -6.29 2.31 -19.20
N ASN A 260 -7.54 1.98 -19.53
CA ASN A 260 -7.89 0.79 -20.27
C ASN A 260 -8.36 1.21 -21.66
N LYS A 261 -7.82 0.58 -22.71
CA LYS A 261 -8.19 0.86 -24.11
C LYS A 261 -9.70 0.77 -24.37
N LYS A 262 -10.44 -0.03 -23.58
CA LYS A 262 -11.91 -0.12 -23.64
C LYS A 262 -12.62 1.19 -23.28
N LYS A 263 -11.98 2.10 -22.52
CA LYS A 263 -12.53 3.41 -22.10
C LYS A 263 -12.34 4.51 -23.16
N GLY A 264 -11.66 4.23 -24.28
CA GLY A 264 -11.48 5.18 -25.40
C GLY A 264 -10.56 6.37 -25.10
N LEU A 265 -9.91 6.40 -23.94
CA LEU A 265 -8.91 7.40 -23.58
C LEU A 265 -7.56 7.07 -24.25
N THR A 266 -6.83 8.11 -24.63
CA THR A 266 -5.49 8.02 -25.24
C THR A 266 -4.54 9.10 -24.68
N TYR A 267 -4.57 9.30 -23.36
CA TYR A 267 -3.66 10.23 -22.70
C TYR A 267 -2.21 9.73 -22.75
N GLU A 268 -1.28 10.67 -22.82
CA GLU A 268 0.16 10.47 -22.85
C GLU A 268 0.79 11.37 -21.77
N TYR A 269 1.96 10.98 -21.26
CA TYR A 269 2.71 11.77 -20.28
C TYR A 269 4.06 12.24 -20.86
N PRO A 270 4.51 13.48 -20.59
CA PRO A 270 3.73 14.61 -20.09
C PRO A 270 2.60 15.01 -21.06
N GLY A 271 1.51 15.57 -20.56
CA GLY A 271 0.37 15.92 -21.42
C GLY A 271 -0.80 16.58 -20.69
N THR A 272 -1.85 16.90 -21.43
CA THR A 272 -3.11 17.43 -20.87
C THR A 272 -4.11 16.30 -20.64
N ILE A 273 -4.63 16.20 -19.42
CA ILE A 273 -5.57 15.17 -18.99
C ILE A 273 -6.83 15.84 -18.44
N LYS A 274 -7.99 15.22 -18.70
CA LYS A 274 -9.25 15.65 -18.07
C LYS A 274 -9.42 14.87 -16.79
N VAL A 275 -9.46 15.58 -15.67
CA VAL A 275 -9.50 14.99 -14.32
C VAL A 275 -10.76 15.40 -13.56
N GLY A 276 -11.14 14.56 -12.61
CA GLY A 276 -12.26 14.79 -11.70
C GLY A 276 -13.62 14.67 -12.38
N GLU A 277 -14.69 14.83 -11.58
CA GLU A 277 -16.06 14.67 -12.07
C GLU A 277 -16.41 15.70 -13.16
N ASP A 278 -15.87 16.91 -13.01
CA ASP A 278 -16.04 18.03 -13.96
C ASP A 278 -15.20 17.89 -15.24
N LYS A 279 -14.32 16.87 -15.34
CA LYS A 279 -13.44 16.63 -16.49
C LYS A 279 -12.61 17.85 -16.87
N THR A 280 -12.10 18.54 -15.86
CA THR A 280 -11.29 19.76 -16.03
C THR A 280 -9.97 19.40 -16.68
N GLU A 281 -9.58 20.12 -17.73
CA GLU A 281 -8.29 19.93 -18.39
C GLU A 281 -7.16 20.48 -17.51
N LYS A 282 -6.20 19.62 -17.17
CA LYS A 282 -4.97 19.96 -16.44
C LYS A 282 -3.75 19.43 -17.18
N VAL A 283 -2.67 20.21 -17.16
CA VAL A 283 -1.37 19.79 -17.71
C VAL A 283 -0.62 19.03 -16.63
N PHE A 284 -0.17 17.82 -16.94
CA PHE A 284 0.68 17.01 -16.08
C PHE A 284 2.06 16.86 -16.70
N ASN A 285 3.06 17.29 -15.93
CA ASN A 285 4.49 17.14 -16.10
C ASN A 285 5.12 16.99 -14.71
N LYS A 286 6.44 16.91 -14.61
CA LYS A 286 7.14 16.73 -13.33
C LYS A 286 6.78 17.80 -12.30
N GLU A 287 6.68 19.06 -12.72
CA GLU A 287 6.32 20.18 -11.84
C GLU A 287 4.91 20.01 -11.28
N ALA A 288 3.94 19.64 -12.11
CA ALA A 288 2.57 19.37 -11.67
C ALA A 288 2.48 18.15 -10.73
N LEU A 289 3.27 17.09 -10.95
CA LEU A 289 3.35 15.96 -10.02
C LEU A 289 3.93 16.40 -8.67
N LYS A 290 4.96 17.25 -8.68
CA LYS A 290 5.53 17.79 -7.44
C LYS A 290 4.54 18.67 -6.69
N GLU A 291 3.81 19.54 -7.40
CA GLU A 291 2.73 20.36 -6.81
C GLU A 291 1.62 19.49 -6.21
N PHE A 292 1.28 18.37 -6.86
CA PHE A 292 0.29 17.43 -6.36
C PHE A 292 0.69 16.77 -5.03
N LEU A 293 2.00 16.57 -4.82
CA LEU A 293 2.59 15.95 -3.62
C LEU A 293 2.88 16.95 -2.49
N GLU A 294 2.78 18.26 -2.76
CA GLU A 294 3.08 19.32 -1.79
C GLU A 294 2.32 19.20 -0.45
N PRO A 295 1.03 18.77 -0.41
CA PRO A 295 0.32 18.62 0.87
C PRO A 295 1.03 17.68 1.86
N VAL A 296 1.71 16.64 1.38
CA VAL A 296 2.48 15.70 2.23
C VAL A 296 3.71 16.40 2.83
N ALA A 297 4.46 17.12 1.99
CA ALA A 297 5.66 17.84 2.41
C ALA A 297 5.34 18.96 3.40
N GLN A 298 4.26 19.70 3.15
CA GLN A 298 3.76 20.74 4.04
C GLN A 298 3.34 20.16 5.38
N TRP A 299 2.50 19.12 5.38
CA TRP A 299 2.05 18.46 6.60
C TRP A 299 3.21 17.91 7.43
N ALA A 300 4.18 17.24 6.80
CA ALA A 300 5.34 16.69 7.48
C ALA A 300 6.15 17.80 8.16
N LYS A 301 6.37 18.92 7.47
CA LYS A 301 7.08 20.09 8.01
C LYS A 301 6.33 20.71 9.19
N GLU A 302 5.02 20.93 9.07
CA GLU A 302 4.18 21.55 10.11
C GLU A 302 4.14 20.71 11.40
N ASN A 303 4.17 19.38 11.25
CA ASN A 303 4.12 18.43 12.37
C ASN A 303 5.51 17.94 12.82
N ASN A 304 6.60 18.49 12.28
CA ASN A 304 7.99 18.08 12.56
C ASN A 304 8.26 16.59 12.30
N ILE A 305 7.61 16.02 11.29
CA ILE A 305 7.82 14.63 10.85
C ILE A 305 9.02 14.60 9.88
N PRO A 306 10.08 13.82 10.19
CA PRO A 306 11.24 13.73 9.31
C PRO A 306 10.91 12.95 8.04
N ALA A 307 11.66 13.21 6.96
CA ALA A 307 11.42 12.61 5.64
C ALA A 307 11.45 11.06 5.65
N ASN A 308 12.29 10.47 6.51
CA ASN A 308 12.40 9.02 6.71
C ASN A 308 11.24 8.42 7.54
N ARG A 309 10.16 9.19 7.72
CA ARG A 309 8.87 8.73 8.25
C ARG A 309 7.75 8.84 7.23
N ILE A 310 8.08 9.16 5.97
CA ILE A 310 7.11 9.25 4.88
C ILE A 310 7.40 8.16 3.84
N VAL A 311 6.35 7.45 3.40
CA VAL A 311 6.43 6.37 2.41
C VAL A 311 5.45 6.64 1.27
N ALA A 312 5.94 6.77 0.04
CA ALA A 312 5.11 6.60 -1.15
C ALA A 312 4.88 5.09 -1.36
N GLU A 313 3.93 4.50 -0.63
CA GLU A 313 3.85 3.04 -0.48
C GLU A 313 3.27 2.33 -1.70
N GLU A 314 2.56 3.06 -2.54
CA GLU A 314 2.19 2.63 -3.87
C GLU A 314 2.32 3.78 -4.85
N PHE A 315 2.91 3.50 -6.01
CA PHE A 315 2.82 4.37 -7.17
C PHE A 315 3.02 3.56 -8.43
N GLY A 316 2.38 3.98 -9.50
CA GLY A 316 2.45 3.26 -10.76
C GLY A 316 1.62 3.90 -11.86
N THR A 317 1.81 3.37 -13.06
CA THR A 317 0.98 3.68 -14.23
C THR A 317 0.89 2.45 -15.11
N ASN A 318 -0.18 2.29 -15.87
CA ASN A 318 -0.26 1.23 -16.87
C ASN A 318 0.90 1.36 -17.87
N ARG A 319 1.70 0.29 -18.02
CA ARG A 319 2.89 0.22 -18.88
C ARG A 319 2.62 0.48 -20.36
N LEU A 320 1.36 0.39 -20.79
CA LEU A 320 0.94 0.64 -22.17
C LEU A 320 0.69 2.13 -22.46
N VAL A 321 0.71 2.99 -21.44
CA VAL A 321 0.60 4.44 -21.60
C VAL A 321 1.89 4.96 -22.21
N LYS A 322 1.79 5.83 -23.22
CA LYS A 322 2.97 6.47 -23.80
C LYS A 322 3.53 7.48 -22.80
N GLY A 323 4.83 7.36 -22.52
CA GLY A 323 5.52 8.15 -21.50
C GLY A 323 5.39 7.60 -20.07
N ALA A 324 4.91 6.36 -19.92
CA ALA A 324 4.83 5.68 -18.62
C ALA A 324 6.19 5.61 -17.90
N ASP A 325 7.27 5.38 -18.65
CA ASP A 325 8.65 5.40 -18.17
C ASP A 325 9.07 6.78 -17.65
N GLN A 326 8.74 7.85 -18.38
CA GLN A 326 9.01 9.22 -17.93
C GLN A 326 8.19 9.59 -16.69
N TYR A 327 6.94 9.15 -16.59
CA TYR A 327 6.09 9.34 -15.39
C TYR A 327 6.72 8.69 -14.17
N MET A 328 7.13 7.42 -14.28
CA MET A 328 7.82 6.71 -13.20
C MET A 328 9.15 7.38 -12.82
N ALA A 329 9.93 7.83 -13.81
CA ALA A 329 11.21 8.49 -13.56
C ALA A 329 11.05 9.82 -12.81
N ASP A 330 10.01 10.59 -13.16
CA ASP A 330 9.70 11.86 -12.52
C ASP A 330 9.25 11.66 -11.06
N LEU A 331 8.36 10.70 -10.80
CA LEU A 331 7.94 10.35 -9.44
C LEU A 331 9.10 9.87 -8.56
N ILE A 332 9.89 8.90 -9.04
CA ILE A 332 11.05 8.39 -8.30
C ILE A 332 12.02 9.53 -7.99
N SER A 333 12.29 10.41 -8.96
CA SER A 333 13.14 11.58 -8.71
C SER A 333 12.57 12.52 -7.66
N ILE A 334 11.25 12.74 -7.63
CA ILE A 334 10.61 13.59 -6.62
C ILE A 334 10.73 12.95 -5.24
N PHE A 335 10.46 11.65 -5.11
CA PHE A 335 10.58 10.92 -3.84
C PHE A 335 12.02 10.91 -3.33
N ASP A 336 12.99 10.68 -4.21
CA ASP A 336 14.42 10.76 -3.89
C ASP A 336 14.87 12.17 -3.48
N ASP A 337 14.32 13.23 -4.10
CA ASP A 337 14.62 14.62 -3.73
C ASP A 337 14.04 14.98 -2.35
N PHE A 338 12.87 14.44 -1.99
CA PHE A 338 12.30 14.59 -0.65
C PHE A 338 12.93 13.66 0.39
N GLY A 339 13.64 12.60 -0.03
CA GLY A 339 14.19 11.56 0.85
C GLY A 339 13.13 10.60 1.40
N TRP A 340 11.97 10.50 0.74
CA TRP A 340 10.89 9.60 1.14
C TRP A 340 11.19 8.16 0.72
N HIS A 341 10.78 7.21 1.54
CA HIS A 341 10.76 5.81 1.11
C HIS A 341 9.74 5.64 -0.01
N TRP A 342 9.90 4.62 -0.85
CA TRP A 342 8.92 4.34 -1.88
C TRP A 342 8.81 2.86 -2.20
N ALA A 343 7.61 2.43 -2.59
CA ALA A 343 7.35 1.11 -3.14
C ALA A 343 6.48 1.24 -4.39
N PHE A 344 6.95 0.72 -5.52
CA PHE A 344 6.16 0.75 -6.74
C PHE A 344 5.10 -0.35 -6.71
N TYR A 345 3.99 -0.11 -7.39
CA TYR A 345 2.97 -1.12 -7.67
C TYR A 345 3.12 -1.57 -9.13
N ALA A 346 3.49 -2.81 -9.42
CA ALA A 346 3.88 -3.88 -8.49
C ALA A 346 4.88 -4.83 -9.17
N PHE A 347 5.57 -5.67 -8.40
CA PHE A 347 6.49 -6.64 -8.96
C PHE A 347 5.75 -7.94 -9.28
N ARG A 348 5.63 -8.24 -10.58
CA ARG A 348 4.98 -9.47 -11.10
C ARG A 348 3.52 -9.60 -10.70
N GLU A 349 2.75 -8.52 -10.85
CA GLU A 349 1.31 -8.54 -10.60
C GLU A 349 0.59 -9.55 -11.50
N ASP A 350 -0.23 -10.41 -10.91
CA ASP A 350 -0.85 -11.54 -11.63
C ASP A 350 -2.27 -11.25 -12.10
N THR A 351 -3.00 -10.34 -11.45
CA THR A 351 -4.38 -9.98 -11.83
C THR A 351 -4.50 -8.77 -12.74
N TRP A 352 -3.43 -7.98 -12.90
CA TRP A 352 -3.44 -6.76 -13.71
C TRP A 352 -2.15 -6.63 -14.54
N ASP A 353 -2.17 -7.19 -15.76
CA ASP A 353 -1.03 -7.23 -16.68
C ASP A 353 -0.48 -5.85 -17.09
N GLY A 354 -1.30 -4.80 -16.97
CA GLY A 354 -0.88 -3.41 -17.19
C GLY A 354 0.11 -2.88 -16.16
N MET A 355 0.15 -3.48 -14.96
CA MET A 355 1.03 -3.08 -13.85
C MET A 355 2.24 -4.01 -13.70
N ASP A 356 2.35 -5.06 -14.54
CA ASP A 356 3.52 -5.92 -14.60
C ASP A 356 4.58 -5.31 -15.52
N TYR A 357 5.51 -4.57 -14.92
CA TYR A 357 6.53 -3.81 -15.66
C TYR A 357 7.56 -4.67 -16.37
N GLU A 358 7.70 -5.95 -16.04
CA GLU A 358 8.60 -6.86 -16.75
C GLU A 358 8.05 -7.26 -18.15
N LEU A 359 6.77 -6.99 -18.45
CA LEU A 359 6.14 -7.39 -19.73
C LEU A 359 6.36 -6.39 -20.89
N GLY A 360 7.19 -5.36 -20.68
CA GLY A 360 7.50 -4.34 -21.70
C GLY A 360 6.33 -3.40 -21.99
N SER A 361 6.26 -2.85 -23.19
CA SER A 361 5.23 -1.86 -23.61
C SER A 361 4.20 -2.41 -24.60
N LYS A 362 4.16 -3.74 -24.80
CA LYS A 362 3.23 -4.41 -25.72
C LYS A 362 2.29 -5.37 -24.97
N PRO A 363 1.07 -5.62 -25.48
CA PRO A 363 0.19 -6.63 -24.88
C PRO A 363 0.87 -7.99 -24.72
N PRO A 364 0.54 -8.76 -23.67
CA PRO A 364 1.11 -10.09 -23.46
C PRO A 364 0.80 -11.04 -24.63
N THR A 365 1.65 -12.04 -24.85
CA THR A 365 1.47 -13.04 -25.90
C THR A 365 0.41 -14.09 -25.52
N TRP A 366 0.01 -14.95 -26.45
CA TRP A 366 -0.98 -15.99 -26.18
C TRP A 366 -0.48 -17.02 -25.15
N GLU A 367 0.83 -17.29 -25.06
CA GLU A 367 1.41 -18.19 -24.06
C GLU A 367 1.24 -17.65 -22.63
N TYR A 368 1.23 -16.32 -22.46
CA TYR A 368 0.96 -15.70 -21.17
C TYR A 368 -0.47 -16.04 -20.72
N TRP A 369 -1.45 -15.80 -21.59
CA TRP A 369 -2.86 -16.04 -21.27
C TRP A 369 -3.18 -17.52 -21.07
N GLN A 370 -2.55 -18.41 -21.85
CA GLN A 370 -2.69 -19.84 -21.66
C GLN A 370 -2.17 -20.29 -20.29
N ALA A 371 -1.04 -19.75 -19.81
CA ALA A 371 -0.54 -20.08 -18.48
C ALA A 371 -1.51 -19.65 -17.38
N ILE A 372 -2.07 -18.43 -17.48
CA ILE A 372 -3.08 -17.94 -16.53
C ILE A 372 -4.34 -18.83 -16.53
N GLU A 373 -4.86 -19.19 -17.71
CA GLU A 373 -6.03 -20.09 -17.83
C GLU A 373 -5.77 -21.47 -17.21
N ASN A 374 -4.52 -21.94 -17.24
CA ASN A 374 -4.11 -23.21 -16.63
C ASN A 374 -3.77 -23.09 -15.13
N GLY A 375 -3.82 -21.90 -14.53
CA GLY A 375 -3.39 -21.66 -13.15
C GLY A 375 -1.86 -21.70 -12.95
N GLU A 376 -1.11 -21.60 -14.03
CA GLU A 376 0.35 -21.65 -14.07
C GLU A 376 0.97 -20.24 -14.02
N GLN A 377 2.24 -20.15 -13.62
CA GLN A 377 2.99 -18.90 -13.73
C GLN A 377 3.32 -18.59 -15.19
N PRO A 378 3.01 -17.39 -15.70
CA PRO A 378 3.35 -17.02 -17.06
C PRO A 378 4.87 -17.10 -17.31
N PRO A 379 5.29 -17.54 -18.51
CA PRO A 379 6.71 -17.61 -18.84
C PRO A 379 7.33 -16.21 -18.84
N ARG A 380 8.32 -15.99 -17.96
CA ARG A 380 9.07 -14.74 -17.84
C ARG A 380 10.16 -14.67 -18.92
N LYS A 381 9.80 -14.14 -20.10
CA LYS A 381 10.76 -13.86 -21.18
C LYS A 381 11.35 -12.47 -20.96
N VAL A 382 12.68 -12.34 -21.09
CA VAL A 382 13.34 -11.04 -21.09
C VAL A 382 12.87 -10.25 -22.31
N VAL A 383 12.26 -9.10 -22.07
CA VAL A 383 11.79 -8.17 -23.11
C VAL A 383 12.28 -6.77 -22.80
N ASP A 384 12.42 -5.95 -23.85
CA ASP A 384 12.75 -4.54 -23.70
C ASP A 384 11.58 -3.81 -22.99
N SER A 385 11.88 -3.20 -21.85
CA SER A 385 10.89 -2.53 -21.00
C SER A 385 11.48 -1.24 -20.42
N PRO A 386 11.28 -0.09 -21.10
CA PRO A 386 11.80 1.20 -20.63
C PRO A 386 11.35 1.56 -19.20
N ILE A 387 10.10 1.26 -18.85
CA ILE A 387 9.57 1.48 -17.50
C ILE A 387 10.26 0.61 -16.44
N TRP A 388 10.61 -0.63 -16.79
CA TRP A 388 11.36 -1.51 -15.90
C TRP A 388 12.80 -1.07 -15.72
N GLU A 389 13.44 -0.59 -16.79
CA GLU A 389 14.80 -0.02 -16.70
C GLU A 389 14.84 1.21 -15.77
N VAL A 390 13.81 2.06 -15.81
CA VAL A 390 13.66 3.18 -14.87
C VAL A 390 13.58 2.70 -13.42
N LEU A 391 12.79 1.66 -13.15
CA LEU A 391 12.65 1.08 -11.81
C LEU A 391 13.95 0.46 -11.31
N LYS A 392 14.63 -0.35 -12.13
CA LYS A 392 15.94 -0.94 -11.77
C LYS A 392 16.96 0.14 -11.40
N LYS A 393 17.06 1.19 -12.23
CA LYS A 393 17.94 2.33 -11.93
C LYS A 393 17.55 3.02 -10.61
N GLY A 394 16.26 3.15 -10.33
CA GLY A 394 15.77 3.67 -9.06
C GLY A 394 16.22 2.83 -7.86
N LEU A 395 16.13 1.49 -7.99
CA LEU A 395 16.46 0.51 -6.95
C LEU A 395 17.97 0.41 -6.66
N GLU A 396 18.84 0.65 -7.64
CA GLU A 396 20.30 0.60 -7.48
C GLU A 396 20.88 1.71 -6.57
N GLY A 397 20.11 2.77 -6.30
CA GLY A 397 20.57 3.93 -5.51
C GLY A 397 21.47 4.89 -6.31
N LYS A 398 21.79 6.06 -5.74
CA LYS A 398 22.80 6.97 -6.31
C LYS A 398 24.18 6.52 -5.79
N GLU A 399 25.10 6.16 -6.69
CA GLU A 399 26.53 5.93 -6.37
C GLU A 399 27.18 7.15 -5.71
#